data_AF-W1XA95-F1
#
_entry.id   AF-W1XA95-F1
#
_cell.length_a   1.000
_cell.length_b   1.000
_cell.length_c   1.000
_cell.angle_alpha   90.00
_cell.angle_beta   90.00
_cell.angle_gamma   90.00
#
_symmetry.space_group_name_H-M   'P 1'
#
loop_
_entity.id
_entity.type
_entity.pdbx_description
1 polymer ?
#
loop_
_entity_poly.entity_id
_entity_poly.type
_entity_poly.pdbx_seq_one_letter_code
_entity_poly.pdbx_strand_id
1 'polypeptide(L)' 'MANIQYMEEFAFYQQLKFYYDINRGKIRSRYNDLTKKFLAYNDKDENPNAFLRKPQFEALEMYIFI' A
#
# COMPACT_ATOMS: atom_id res chain seq x y z
N MET A 1 -8.59 28.04 -15.88
CA MET A 1 -7.78 26.84 -15.57
C MET A 1 -7.31 27.02 -14.14
N ALA A 2 -7.64 26.09 -13.23
CA ALA A 2 -7.19 26.20 -11.85
C ALA A 2 -5.66 26.13 -11.82
N ASN A 3 -5.01 27.08 -11.15
CA ASN A 3 -3.59 26.99 -10.82
C ASN A 3 -3.45 25.80 -9.85
N ILE A 4 -3.05 24.65 -10.38
CA ILE A 4 -2.66 23.52 -9.54
C ILE A 4 -1.29 23.91 -8.98
N GLN A 5 -1.30 24.53 -7.81
CA GLN A 5 -0.09 24.77 -7.05
C GLN A 5 0.61 23.42 -6.86
N TYR A 6 1.87 23.31 -7.30
CA TYR A 6 2.65 22.11 -7.11
C TYR A 6 2.71 21.80 -5.60
N MET A 7 2.07 20.71 -5.19
CA MET A 7 2.12 20.21 -3.83
C MET A 7 3.18 19.12 -3.79
N GLU A 8 4.35 19.44 -3.24
CA GLU A 8 5.49 18.51 -3.15
C GLU A 8 5.12 17.17 -2.48
N GLU A 9 4.23 17.21 -1.48
CA GLU A 9 3.66 16.03 -0.83
C GLU A 9 2.94 15.11 -1.82
N PHE A 10 2.23 15.67 -2.80
CA PHE A 10 1.53 14.90 -3.82
C PHE A 10 2.52 14.15 -4.73
N ALA A 11 3.66 14.77 -5.06
CA ALA A 11 4.72 14.12 -5.82
C ALA A 11 5.34 12.94 -5.04
N PHE A 12 5.54 13.09 -3.72
CA PHE A 12 6.02 11.99 -2.87
C PHE A 12 5.06 10.82 -2.85
N TYR A 13 3.76 11.04 -2.59
CA TYR A 13 2.78 9.95 -2.53
C TYR A 13 2.61 9.22 -3.86
N GLN A 14 2.67 9.95 -4.98
CA GLN A 14 2.68 9.35 -6.30
C GLN A 14 3.90 8.45 -6.52
N GLN A 15 5.09 8.94 -6.16
CA GLN A 15 6.32 8.17 -6.31
C GLN A 15 6.35 6.96 -5.37
N LEU A 16 5.86 7.11 -4.14
CA LEU A 16 5.73 6.04 -3.17
C LEU A 16 4.78 4.95 -3.70
N LYS A 17 3.60 5.34 -4.22
CA LYS A 17 2.66 4.39 -4.82
C LYS A 17 3.27 3.68 -6.03
N PHE A 18 3.90 4.42 -6.94
CA PHE A 18 4.58 3.85 -8.10
C PHE A 18 5.65 2.83 -7.69
N TYR A 19 6.47 3.18 -6.69
CA TYR A 19 7.49 2.29 -6.17
C TYR A 19 6.87 1.02 -5.57
N TYR A 20 5.82 1.18 -4.76
CA TYR A 20 5.08 0.06 -4.16
C TYR A 20 4.50 -0.87 -5.23
N ASP A 21 3.79 -0.34 -6.23
CA ASP A 21 3.15 -1.14 -7.28
C ASP A 21 4.18 -2.01 -8.04
N ILE A 22 5.35 -1.44 -8.36
CA ILE A 22 6.42 -2.15 -9.09
C ILE A 22 7.16 -3.16 -8.21
N ASN A 23 7.36 -2.84 -6.93
CA ASN A 23 8.23 -3.62 -6.03
C ASN A 23 7.47 -4.48 -5.02
N ARG A 24 6.13 -4.55 -5.11
CA ARG A 24 5.25 -5.18 -4.12
C ARG A 24 5.72 -6.59 -3.71
N GLY A 25 6.09 -7.43 -4.68
CA GLY A 25 6.58 -8.79 -4.39
C GLY A 25 7.87 -8.81 -3.55
N LYS A 26 8.82 -7.92 -3.85
CA LYS A 26 10.09 -7.77 -3.11
C LYS A 26 9.87 -7.19 -1.71
N ILE A 27 8.91 -6.27 -1.57
CA ILE A 27 8.51 -5.73 -0.27
C ILE A 27 7.94 -6.88 0.58
N ARG A 28 6.96 -7.62 0.05
CA ARG A 28 6.32 -8.76 0.75
C ARG A 28 7.29 -9.87 1.13
N SER A 29 8.32 -10.12 0.31
CA SER A 29 9.31 -11.16 0.63
C SER A 29 10.15 -10.83 1.86
N ARG A 30 10.26 -9.55 2.24
CA ARG A 30 11.06 -9.08 3.38
C ARG A 30 10.29 -9.10 4.70
N TYR A 31 8.96 -9.16 4.66
CA TYR A 31 8.16 -9.22 5.87
C TYR A 31 8.35 -10.54 6.63
N ASN A 32 8.35 -10.43 7.96
CA ASN A 32 8.28 -11.60 8.82
C ASN A 32 6.89 -12.26 8.73
N ASP A 33 6.76 -13.46 9.30
CA ASP A 33 5.54 -14.25 9.20
C ASP A 33 4.34 -13.60 9.92
N LEU A 34 4.59 -12.85 10.99
CA LEU A 34 3.54 -12.14 11.71
C LEU A 34 2.93 -11.03 10.84
N THR A 35 3.76 -10.20 10.22
CA THR A 35 3.33 -9.15 9.29
C THR A 35 2.61 -9.73 8.09
N LYS A 36 3.10 -10.84 7.51
CA LYS A 36 2.41 -11.54 6.42
C LYS A 36 1.02 -12.03 6.81
N LYS A 37 0.88 -12.64 8.00
CA LYS A 37 -0.43 -13.07 8.52
C LYS A 37 -1.37 -11.90 8.77
N PHE A 38 -0.85 -10.80 9.31
CA PHE A 38 -1.62 -9.57 9.52
C PHE A 38 -2.13 -8.99 8.19
N LEU A 39 -1.29 -8.95 7.16
CA LEU A 39 -1.69 -8.50 5.82
C LEU A 39 -2.71 -9.46 5.19
N ALA A 40 -2.50 -10.78 5.27
CA ALA A 40 -3.43 -11.78 4.74
C ALA A 40 -4.83 -11.68 5.40
N TYR A 41 -4.88 -11.41 6.71
CA TYR A 41 -6.15 -11.19 7.41
C TYR A 41 -6.93 -9.97 6.87
N ASN A 42 -6.22 -8.95 6.40
CA ASN A 42 -6.79 -7.70 5.91
C ASN A 42 -6.97 -7.64 4.38
N ASP A 43 -6.43 -8.60 3.63
CA ASP A 43 -6.57 -8.66 2.18
C ASP A 43 -7.93 -9.26 1.80
N LYS A 44 -8.74 -8.54 1.03
CA LYS A 44 -10.06 -9.02 0.58
C LYS A 44 -9.96 -10.16 -0.42
N ASP A 45 -8.84 -10.26 -1.14
CA ASP A 45 -8.58 -11.32 -2.11
C ASP A 45 -8.17 -12.63 -1.41
N GLU A 46 -7.59 -12.56 -0.21
CA GLU A 46 -7.24 -13.75 0.62
C GLU A 46 -8.32 -14.07 1.68
N ASN A 47 -8.93 -13.05 2.28
CA ASN A 47 -9.98 -13.16 3.28
C ASN A 47 -11.25 -12.43 2.81
N PRO A 48 -12.28 -13.15 2.35
CA PRO A 48 -13.54 -12.54 1.91
C PRO A 48 -14.28 -11.73 2.99
N ASN A 49 -13.97 -11.92 4.27
CA ASN A 49 -14.57 -11.15 5.36
C ASN A 49 -13.73 -9.95 5.78
N ALA A 50 -12.58 -9.71 5.12
CA ALA A 50 -11.73 -8.56 5.42
C ALA A 50 -12.50 -7.25 5.25
N PHE A 51 -12.23 -6.31 6.15
CA PHE A 51 -12.88 -5.00 6.15
C PHE A 51 -12.34 -4.08 5.04
N LEU A 52 -11.02 -4.09 4.81
CA LEU A 52 -10.38 -3.19 3.85
C LEU A 52 -10.73 -3.56 2.40
N ARG A 53 -10.84 -2.53 1.55
CA ARG A 53 -10.96 -2.67 0.09
C ARG A 53 -9.72 -2.07 -0.56
N LYS A 54 -9.48 -2.34 -1.84
CA LYS A 54 -8.54 -1.52 -2.62
C LYS A 54 -9.18 -0.12 -2.84
N PRO A 55 -8.45 0.99 -2.61
CA PRO A 55 -7.01 1.10 -2.34
C PRO A 55 -6.62 1.12 -0.84
N GLN A 56 -7.55 1.04 0.10
CA GLN A 56 -7.28 1.11 1.56
C GLN A 56 -6.30 0.03 2.03
N PHE A 57 -6.40 -1.19 1.49
CA PHE A 57 -5.45 -2.26 1.79
C PHE A 57 -4.03 -1.95 1.28
N GLU A 58 -3.91 -1.35 0.10
CA GLU A 58 -2.62 -0.93 -0.47
C GLU A 58 -2.00 0.17 0.39
N ALA A 59 -2.82 1.12 0.87
CA ALA A 59 -2.37 2.16 1.79
C ALA A 59 -1.88 1.58 3.13
N LEU A 60 -2.55 0.55 3.68
CA LEU A 60 -2.09 -0.15 4.88
C LEU A 60 -0.72 -0.82 4.63
N GLU A 61 -0.56 -1.53 3.52
CA GLU A 61 0.69 -2.20 3.20
C GLU A 61 1.84 -1.19 2.96
N MET A 62 1.55 -0.08 2.28
CA MET A 62 2.50 1.04 2.12
C MET A 62 2.89 1.68 3.45
N TYR A 63 1.97 1.79 4.41
CA TYR A 63 2.26 2.31 5.75
C TYR A 63 3.16 1.37 6.55
N ILE A 64 2.99 0.06 6.43
CA ILE A 64 3.85 -0.94 7.09
C ILE A 64 5.24 -1.02 6.42
N PHE A 65 5.31 -0.70 5.14
CA PHE A 65 6.56 -0.68 4.38
C PHE A 65 7.52 0.45 4.80
N ILE A 66 6.98 1.62 5.16
CA ILE A 66 7.76 2.78 5.64
C ILE A 66 8.21 2.57 7.09
#